data_AF-A0A2K5E7A5-F1
#
_entry.id   AF-A0A2K5E7A5-F1
#
_cell.length_a   1.000
_cell.length_b   1.000
_cell.length_c   1.000
_cell.angle_alpha   90.00
_cell.angle_beta   90.00
_cell.angle_gamma   90.00
#
_symmetry.space_group_name_H-M   'P 1'
#
loop_
_entity.id
_entity.type
_entity.pdbx_description
1 polymer ?
#
loop_
_entity_poly.entity_id
_entity_poly.type
_entity_poly.pdbx_seq_one_letter_code
_entity_poly.pdbx_strand_id
1 'polypeptide(L)'
;MEKTVEDPPTSAVLLDHCYFSQVIFNSVEKFYIPAGDVTCHCTFTQYFIPHLNDWIGIFRVGWKTTREYYTFMWVNLPIDLNNKSAKQQEVQFKAYYLPKDDEYYQFCYVDQDGMVWGASIPFQFCPENEEDILVVTTQERWKRLSSKTRSFSRRTIGRQKWISLRPTVKSRERNEKLVQGDQDKTEQLEHLFTEQRKDEKKLERTVEEMKQNETTAMKKQQELMDENFHLRRLSKNKIICNILQIEKERLEGENDLLKKENSRLLSYMGLDFNYLPYQVPTSDEGDTGQNPGLVYGNPYSDIQESSSPSPLSIKKCLICKADDICDHTLEQQQMQALCWNCPICGKIFPAREKQIFEDHVF
;
A
#
# COMPACT_ATOMS: atom_id res chain seq x y z
N MET A 1 -28.91 -21.45 16.66
CA MET A 1 -28.38 -20.87 17.90
C MET A 1 -27.35 -19.83 17.50
N GLU A 2 -27.78 -18.58 17.38
CA GLU A 2 -26.91 -17.42 17.21
C GLU A 2 -26.01 -17.28 18.44
N LYS A 3 -24.70 -17.16 18.22
CA LYS A 3 -23.75 -16.81 19.26
C LYS A 3 -23.58 -15.29 19.23
N THR A 4 -24.06 -14.67 20.28
CA THR A 4 -23.90 -13.26 20.61
C THR A 4 -22.42 -12.89 20.68
N VAL A 5 -22.05 -11.86 19.94
CA VAL A 5 -20.75 -11.18 20.03
C VAL A 5 -20.79 -10.39 21.34
N GLU A 6 -19.93 -10.77 22.29
CA GLU A 6 -19.69 -10.00 23.50
C GLU A 6 -18.90 -8.75 23.13
N ASP A 7 -19.52 -7.59 23.30
CA ASP A 7 -18.84 -6.29 23.22
C ASP A 7 -17.77 -6.19 24.33
N PRO A 8 -16.62 -5.55 24.04
CA PRO A 8 -15.57 -5.35 25.04
C PRO A 8 -16.08 -4.46 26.20
N PRO A 9 -15.53 -4.62 27.42
CA PRO A 9 -16.02 -3.90 28.58
C PRO A 9 -15.92 -2.38 28.35
N THR A 10 -17.05 -1.71 28.60
CA THR A 10 -17.32 -0.26 28.50
C THR A 10 -16.46 0.59 29.46
N SER A 11 -15.30 0.12 29.92
CA SER A 11 -14.34 0.90 30.72
C SER A 11 -13.33 1.67 29.86
N ALA A 12 -13.47 1.63 28.53
CA ALA A 12 -12.65 2.40 27.58
C ALA A 12 -13.43 3.53 26.88
N VAL A 13 -14.61 3.88 27.38
CA VAL A 13 -15.29 5.12 26.99
C VAL A 13 -14.60 6.26 27.74
N LEU A 14 -13.70 6.94 27.03
CA LEU A 14 -13.28 8.33 27.24
C LEU A 14 -12.92 8.68 28.70
N LEU A 15 -11.61 8.86 28.94
CA LEU A 15 -11.14 9.86 29.90
C LEU A 15 -11.64 11.22 29.44
N ASP A 16 -12.94 11.48 29.60
CA ASP A 16 -13.53 12.80 29.55
C ASP A 16 -12.86 13.57 30.68
N HIS A 17 -11.91 14.40 30.27
CA HIS A 17 -11.42 15.59 30.93
C HIS A 17 -11.65 15.65 32.44
N CYS A 18 -10.58 15.57 33.23
CA CYS A 18 -10.64 15.97 34.65
C CYS A 18 -11.01 17.48 34.71
N TYR A 19 -12.30 17.79 34.71
CA TYR A 19 -12.84 19.15 34.68
C TYR A 19 -12.25 20.00 35.81
N PHE A 20 -12.01 19.39 36.97
CA PHE A 20 -11.46 20.00 38.17
C PHE A 20 -9.94 20.26 38.13
N SER A 21 -9.26 20.04 37.01
CA SER A 21 -7.80 20.20 36.90
C SER A 21 -7.37 20.95 35.64
N GLN A 22 -8.28 21.73 35.05
CA GLN A 22 -7.99 22.57 33.88
C GLN A 22 -7.36 23.91 34.26
N VAL A 23 -7.54 24.35 35.51
CA VAL A 23 -6.84 25.49 36.10
C VAL A 23 -5.97 24.99 37.25
N ILE A 24 -4.67 25.27 37.16
CA ILE A 24 -3.67 24.83 38.14
C ILE A 24 -3.18 26.03 38.93
N PHE A 25 -3.32 25.99 40.26
CA PHE A 25 -2.80 27.02 41.15
C PHE A 25 -1.33 26.76 41.46
N ASN A 26 -0.49 27.78 41.23
CA ASN A 26 0.96 27.70 41.39
C ASN A 26 1.40 28.49 42.65
N SER A 27 2.48 28.03 43.29
CA SER A 27 3.12 28.76 44.39
C SER A 27 2.16 29.16 45.52
N VAL A 28 1.23 28.26 45.87
CA VAL A 28 0.30 28.46 46.99
C VAL A 28 1.05 28.17 48.27
N GLU A 29 1.16 29.18 49.13
CA GLU A 29 1.80 29.05 50.44
C GLU A 29 0.88 28.36 51.43
N LYS A 30 1.46 27.70 52.44
CA LYS A 30 0.65 27.09 53.52
C LYS A 30 0.09 28.13 54.49
N PHE A 31 0.79 29.26 54.60
CA PHE A 31 0.46 30.33 55.52
C PHE A 31 0.59 31.67 54.80
N TYR A 32 -0.41 32.53 54.97
CA TYR A 32 -0.37 33.92 54.52
C TYR A 32 -0.48 34.85 55.72
N ILE A 33 0.20 35.99 55.66
CA ILE A 33 0.18 37.01 56.71
C ILE A 33 -1.19 37.74 56.65
N PRO A 34 -1.98 37.80 57.73
CA PRO A 34 -3.33 38.40 57.73
C PRO A 34 -3.39 39.87 57.32
N ALA A 35 -2.28 40.61 57.42
CA ALA A 35 -2.17 42.02 57.06
C ALA A 35 -1.56 42.26 55.66
N GLY A 36 -1.15 41.21 54.95
CA GLY A 36 -0.56 41.31 53.62
C GLY A 36 -1.57 41.06 52.49
N ASP A 37 -1.41 41.75 51.37
CA ASP A 37 -2.10 41.38 50.13
C ASP A 37 -1.62 39.99 49.67
N VAL A 38 -2.52 39.17 49.14
CA VAL A 38 -2.20 37.82 48.66
C VAL A 38 -2.31 37.76 47.16
N THR A 39 -1.20 37.45 46.49
CA THR A 39 -1.17 37.21 45.05
C THR A 39 -1.37 35.73 44.75
N CYS A 40 -2.47 35.41 44.09
CA CYS A 40 -2.78 34.08 43.59
C CYS A 40 -2.25 33.95 42.16
N HIS A 41 -1.44 32.91 41.92
CA HIS A 41 -0.95 32.59 40.58
C HIS A 41 -1.65 31.31 40.08
N CYS A 42 -2.16 31.33 38.87
CA CYS A 42 -2.72 30.14 38.23
C CYS A 42 -2.24 29.99 36.78
N THR A 43 -2.37 28.78 36.25
CA THR A 43 -2.04 28.45 34.87
C THR A 43 -3.16 27.65 34.24
N PHE A 44 -3.51 28.03 33.02
CA PHE A 44 -4.52 27.35 32.23
C PHE A 44 -3.90 26.19 31.44
N THR A 45 -4.57 25.04 31.41
CA THR A 45 -4.20 23.91 30.56
C THR A 45 -4.40 24.24 29.07
N GLN A 46 -3.87 23.38 28.21
CA GLN A 46 -3.80 23.61 26.76
C GLN A 46 -5.16 23.78 26.06
N TYR A 47 -6.22 23.23 26.65
CA TYR A 47 -7.56 23.19 26.07
C TYR A 47 -8.57 24.04 26.86
N PHE A 48 -8.13 24.75 27.89
CA PHE A 48 -8.99 25.61 28.69
C PHE A 48 -9.10 27.01 28.09
N ILE A 49 -10.33 27.48 27.90
CA ILE A 49 -10.62 28.81 27.36
C ILE A 49 -11.26 29.63 28.48
N PRO A 50 -10.55 30.62 29.05
CA PRO A 50 -11.08 31.46 30.12
C PRO A 50 -12.06 32.52 29.57
N HIS A 51 -13.08 32.87 30.35
CA HIS A 51 -14.08 33.90 30.02
C HIS A 51 -13.93 35.14 30.89
N LEU A 52 -14.53 36.26 30.44
CA LEU A 52 -14.48 37.55 31.14
C LEU A 52 -15.18 37.53 32.49
N ASN A 53 -16.16 36.64 32.66
CA ASN A 53 -16.94 36.48 33.88
C ASN A 53 -16.46 35.27 34.70
N ASP A 54 -15.23 34.82 34.46
CA ASP A 54 -14.62 33.82 35.33
C ASP A 54 -13.96 34.53 36.52
N TRP A 55 -13.93 33.85 37.66
CA TRP A 55 -13.45 34.44 38.91
C TRP A 55 -12.73 33.42 39.77
N ILE A 56 -11.84 33.91 40.61
CA ILE A 56 -11.13 33.12 41.60
C ILE A 56 -11.67 33.51 42.96
N GLY A 57 -12.19 32.53 43.70
CA GLY A 57 -12.69 32.71 45.06
C GLY A 57 -11.77 32.08 46.10
N ILE A 58 -11.76 32.66 47.30
CA ILE A 58 -11.23 32.05 48.51
C ILE A 58 -12.39 31.35 49.21
N PHE A 59 -12.29 30.05 49.42
CA PHE A 59 -13.33 29.24 50.04
C PHE A 59 -12.79 28.56 51.29
N ARG A 60 -13.60 28.48 52.34
CA ARG A 60 -13.30 27.62 53.49
C ARG A 60 -13.33 26.16 53.04
N VAL A 61 -12.36 25.35 53.47
CA VAL A 61 -12.30 23.92 53.14
C VAL A 61 -13.58 23.22 53.61
N GLY A 62 -14.20 22.43 52.72
CA GLY A 62 -15.48 21.76 52.98
C GLY A 62 -16.73 22.52 52.50
N TRP A 63 -16.55 23.60 51.74
CA TRP A 63 -17.63 24.29 51.01
C TRP A 63 -18.45 23.32 50.14
N LYS A 64 -19.76 23.57 50.00
CA LYS A 64 -20.66 22.71 49.19
C LYS A 64 -21.12 23.37 47.89
N THR A 65 -21.23 24.69 47.87
CA THR A 65 -21.61 25.46 46.67
C THR A 65 -20.66 26.62 46.42
N THR A 66 -20.53 27.03 45.16
CA THR A 66 -19.76 28.21 44.76
C THR A 66 -20.27 29.52 45.36
N ARG A 67 -21.46 29.52 45.97
CA ARG A 67 -22.00 30.66 46.73
C ARG A 67 -21.39 30.84 48.13
N GLU A 68 -20.61 29.87 48.62
CA GLU A 68 -19.95 29.90 49.93
C GLU A 68 -18.54 30.52 49.88
N TYR A 69 -18.25 31.36 48.87
CA TYR A 69 -16.98 32.07 48.81
C TYR A 69 -16.88 33.07 49.98
N TYR A 70 -15.69 33.20 50.55
CA TYR A 70 -15.38 34.24 51.53
C TYR A 70 -15.16 35.58 50.83
N THR A 71 -14.28 35.58 49.82
CA THR A 71 -14.01 36.71 48.96
C THR A 71 -13.66 36.21 47.56
N PHE A 72 -13.77 37.07 46.56
CA PHE A 72 -13.48 36.72 45.16
C PHE A 72 -12.87 37.89 44.40
N MET A 73 -12.20 37.55 43.30
CA MET A 73 -11.66 38.49 42.35
C MET A 73 -11.89 37.98 40.94
N TRP A 74 -12.32 38.87 40.04
CA TRP A 74 -12.48 38.54 38.62
C TRP A 74 -11.14 38.22 37.98
N VAL A 75 -11.15 37.29 37.03
CA VAL A 75 -9.97 36.91 36.25
C VAL A 75 -9.72 38.00 35.21
N ASN A 76 -8.53 38.61 35.26
CA ASN A 76 -8.13 39.58 34.26
C ASN A 76 -7.65 38.84 33.01
N LEU A 77 -8.43 38.80 31.93
CA LEU A 77 -7.97 38.16 30.69
C LEU A 77 -6.83 38.96 30.03
N PRO A 78 -5.71 38.32 29.66
CA PRO A 78 -4.68 38.98 28.86
C PRO A 78 -5.22 39.29 27.47
N ILE A 79 -4.89 40.48 26.96
CA ILE A 79 -5.37 40.99 25.66
C ILE A 79 -4.85 40.13 24.49
N ASP A 80 -3.69 39.47 24.65
CA ASP A 80 -3.06 38.64 23.62
C ASP A 80 -3.00 37.15 24.02
N LEU A 81 -4.04 36.38 23.67
CA LEU A 81 -4.14 34.93 23.93
C LEU A 81 -3.08 34.06 23.21
N ASN A 82 -2.29 34.64 22.29
CA ASN A 82 -1.35 33.89 21.44
C ASN A 82 0.08 33.82 22.00
N ASN A 83 0.38 34.49 23.12
CA ASN A 83 1.70 34.48 23.75
C ASN A 83 1.83 33.32 24.74
N LYS A 84 2.96 32.58 24.73
CA LYS A 84 3.17 31.43 25.64
C LYS A 84 3.18 31.83 27.12
N SER A 85 3.48 33.09 27.43
CA SER A 85 3.38 33.68 28.78
C SER A 85 1.96 34.10 29.18
N ALA A 86 1.02 34.21 28.23
CA ALA A 86 -0.38 34.55 28.48
C ALA A 86 -1.18 33.39 29.12
N LYS A 87 -0.52 32.26 29.39
CA LYS A 87 -1.12 31.11 30.07
C LYS A 87 -1.04 31.18 31.59
N GLN A 88 -0.19 32.05 32.13
CA GLN A 88 -0.09 32.28 33.56
C GLN A 88 -0.87 33.55 33.92
N GLN A 89 -1.81 33.42 34.83
CA GLN A 89 -2.61 34.51 35.33
C GLN A 89 -2.29 34.79 36.79
N GLU A 90 -2.23 36.07 37.14
CA GLU A 90 -2.13 36.52 38.52
C GLU A 90 -3.36 37.34 38.91
N VAL A 91 -3.83 37.13 40.14
CA VAL A 91 -4.94 37.85 40.73
C VAL A 91 -4.58 38.21 42.17
N GLN A 92 -4.71 39.49 42.52
CA GLN A 92 -4.34 39.98 43.84
C GLN A 92 -5.57 40.18 44.71
N PHE A 93 -5.59 39.52 45.87
CA PHE A 93 -6.57 39.72 46.93
C PHE A 93 -6.06 40.73 47.93
N LYS A 94 -6.87 41.76 48.20
CA LYS A 94 -6.49 42.81 49.14
C LYS A 94 -6.67 42.37 50.59
N ALA A 95 -5.69 42.68 51.43
CA ALA A 95 -5.62 42.24 52.83
C ALA A 95 -6.91 42.48 53.61
N TYR A 96 -7.59 43.61 53.36
CA TYR A 96 -8.81 43.98 54.08
C TYR A 96 -10.02 43.10 53.79
N TYR A 97 -10.00 42.32 52.70
CA TYR A 97 -11.03 41.33 52.36
C TYR A 97 -10.65 39.89 52.74
N LEU A 98 -9.47 39.68 53.33
CA LEU A 98 -9.00 38.34 53.66
C LEU A 98 -9.58 37.84 55.00
N PRO A 99 -9.72 36.52 55.16
CA PRO A 99 -10.05 35.91 56.44
C PRO A 99 -9.08 36.30 57.56
N LYS A 100 -9.63 36.44 58.77
CA LYS A 100 -8.88 36.80 60.00
C LYS A 100 -8.94 35.71 61.08
N ASP A 101 -9.58 34.58 60.76
CA ASP A 101 -9.64 33.40 61.61
C ASP A 101 -8.54 32.40 61.24
N ASP A 102 -8.44 31.31 62.01
CA ASP A 102 -7.47 30.23 61.86
C ASP A 102 -8.00 29.05 61.04
N GLU A 103 -9.07 29.25 60.27
CA GLU A 103 -9.65 28.20 59.45
C GLU A 103 -8.82 27.91 58.19
N TYR A 104 -8.99 26.71 57.62
CA TYR A 104 -8.36 26.36 56.36
C TYR A 104 -9.17 26.89 55.17
N TYR A 105 -8.48 27.56 54.26
CA TYR A 105 -9.03 28.09 53.02
C TYR A 105 -8.32 27.50 51.80
N GLN A 106 -8.94 27.61 50.63
CA GLN A 106 -8.36 27.24 49.35
C GLN A 106 -8.86 28.19 48.25
N PHE A 107 -8.05 28.41 47.23
CA PHE A 107 -8.49 29.08 46.01
C PHE A 107 -9.30 28.12 45.15
N CYS A 108 -10.40 28.58 44.58
CA CYS A 108 -11.14 27.85 43.55
C CYS A 108 -11.38 28.75 42.34
N TYR A 109 -11.15 28.21 41.15
CA TYR A 109 -11.49 28.87 39.89
C TYR A 109 -12.90 28.48 39.49
N VAL A 110 -13.75 29.47 39.28
CA VAL A 110 -15.16 29.29 38.93
C VAL A 110 -15.45 30.00 37.61
N ASP A 111 -16.10 29.31 36.69
CA ASP A 111 -16.49 29.90 35.41
C ASP A 111 -17.79 30.72 35.50
N GLN A 112 -18.16 31.34 34.38
CA GLN A 112 -19.42 32.07 34.21
C GLN A 112 -20.69 31.21 34.48
N ASP A 113 -20.60 29.89 34.31
CA ASP A 113 -21.71 28.95 34.50
C ASP A 113 -21.77 28.42 35.96
N GLY A 114 -20.82 28.83 36.81
CA GLY A 114 -20.73 28.44 38.22
C GLY A 114 -20.05 27.10 38.45
N MET A 115 -19.40 26.52 37.44
CA MET A 115 -18.63 25.28 37.51
C MET A 115 -17.21 25.54 38.00
N VAL A 116 -16.65 24.58 38.76
CA VAL A 116 -15.31 24.70 39.33
C VAL A 116 -14.28 23.95 38.47
N TRP A 117 -13.29 24.69 37.98
CA TRP A 117 -12.29 24.18 37.03
C TRP A 117 -10.89 23.94 37.63
N GLY A 118 -10.72 24.32 38.91
CA GLY A 118 -9.49 24.11 39.66
C GLY A 118 -9.67 24.46 41.13
N ALA A 119 -8.92 23.78 42.00
CA ALA A 119 -8.84 24.07 43.42
C ALA A 119 -7.38 23.97 43.91
N SER A 120 -6.95 24.90 44.77
CA SER A 120 -5.61 24.89 45.34
C SER A 120 -5.47 23.90 46.50
N ILE A 121 -4.22 23.70 46.95
CA ILE A 121 -3.98 23.12 48.28
C ILE A 121 -4.52 24.07 49.38
N PRO A 122 -4.92 23.53 50.55
CA PRO A 122 -5.37 24.35 51.68
C PRO A 122 -4.25 25.21 52.30
N PHE A 123 -4.63 26.39 52.80
CA PHE A 123 -3.77 27.36 53.48
C PHE A 123 -4.51 28.07 54.63
N GLN A 124 -3.78 28.74 55.51
CA GLN A 124 -4.32 29.51 56.65
C GLN A 124 -3.79 30.94 56.68
N PHE A 125 -4.55 31.85 57.29
CA PHE A 125 -4.09 33.21 57.59
C PHE A 125 -3.58 33.27 59.02
N CYS A 126 -2.26 33.29 59.22
CA CYS A 126 -1.66 33.24 60.55
C CYS A 126 -0.67 34.40 60.73
N PRO A 127 -0.79 35.20 61.81
CA PRO A 127 0.22 36.20 62.12
C PRO A 127 1.51 35.48 62.53
N GLU A 128 2.57 35.73 61.77
CA GLU A 128 3.92 35.28 62.08
C GLU A 128 4.43 36.05 63.31
N ASN A 129 4.03 35.61 64.51
CA ASN A 129 4.48 36.19 65.77
C ASN A 129 5.94 35.78 66.03
N GLU A 130 6.90 36.46 65.39
CA GLU A 130 8.34 36.24 65.60
C GLU A 130 8.98 37.14 66.68
N GLU A 131 8.26 38.11 67.26
CA GLU A 131 8.92 39.12 68.11
C GLU A 131 8.92 38.89 69.63
N ASP A 132 8.62 37.69 70.15
CA ASP A 132 8.69 37.45 71.61
C ASP A 132 9.11 36.03 72.03
N ILE A 133 9.99 35.38 71.25
CA ILE A 133 10.64 34.13 71.68
C ILE A 133 12.15 34.33 71.77
N LEU A 134 12.62 35.00 72.84
CA LEU A 134 14.02 34.87 73.24
C LEU A 134 14.23 33.48 73.85
N VAL A 135 14.57 32.51 72.99
CA VAL A 135 14.95 31.16 73.41
C VAL A 135 16.32 31.22 74.13
N VAL A 136 16.34 31.53 75.42
CA VAL A 136 17.53 31.39 76.27
C VAL A 136 17.79 29.89 76.47
N THR A 137 18.51 29.29 75.54
CA THR A 137 19.04 27.93 75.69
C THR A 137 20.52 27.99 75.98
N THR A 138 20.97 27.21 76.96
CA THR A 138 22.39 27.02 77.22
C THR A 138 23.07 26.42 75.98
N GLN A 139 24.30 26.81 75.67
CA GLN A 139 25.01 26.44 74.45
C GLN A 139 25.07 24.92 74.22
N GLU A 140 25.14 24.12 75.28
CA GLU A 140 25.10 22.66 75.22
C GLU A 140 23.73 22.11 74.83
N ARG A 141 22.65 22.70 75.36
CA ARG A 141 21.28 22.30 75.04
C ARG A 141 20.95 22.66 73.58
N TRP A 142 21.47 23.79 73.08
CA TRP A 142 21.35 24.16 71.67
C TRP A 142 22.10 23.20 70.75
N LYS A 143 23.33 22.81 71.08
CA LYS A 143 24.09 21.81 70.31
C LYS A 143 23.37 20.45 70.27
N ARG A 144 22.79 19.99 71.38
CA ARG A 144 22.00 18.74 71.44
C ARG A 144 20.71 18.87 70.64
N LEU A 145 19.97 19.97 70.80
CA LEU A 145 18.71 20.19 70.08
C LEU A 145 18.96 20.35 68.58
N SER A 146 19.95 21.14 68.16
CA SER A 146 20.37 21.31 66.77
C SER A 146 20.81 19.98 66.14
N SER A 147 21.59 19.17 66.86
CA SER A 147 21.97 17.83 66.39
C SER A 147 20.77 16.90 66.25
N LYS A 148 19.82 16.95 67.19
CA LYS A 148 18.60 16.15 67.18
C LYS A 148 17.63 16.59 66.08
N THR A 149 17.43 17.89 65.90
CA THR A 149 16.67 18.48 64.78
C THR A 149 17.32 18.14 63.45
N ARG A 150 18.65 18.22 63.31
CA ARG A 150 19.35 17.84 62.07
C ARG A 150 19.18 16.36 61.73
N SER A 151 19.25 15.48 62.72
CA SER A 151 19.00 14.04 62.51
C SER A 151 17.54 13.74 62.19
N PHE A 152 16.60 14.47 62.81
CA PHE A 152 15.17 14.37 62.50
C PHE A 152 14.87 14.86 61.08
N SER A 153 15.38 16.03 60.68
CA SER A 153 15.26 16.57 59.32
C SER A 153 15.88 15.64 58.27
N ARG A 154 17.05 15.02 58.54
CA ARG A 154 17.60 14.00 57.62
C ARG A 154 16.66 12.79 57.46
N ARG A 155 16.06 12.33 58.55
CA ARG A 155 15.13 11.19 58.52
C ARG A 155 13.84 11.52 57.80
N THR A 156 13.25 12.70 58.02
CA THR A 156 12.04 13.13 57.32
C THR A 156 12.29 13.37 55.83
N ILE A 157 13.39 14.04 55.47
CA ILE A 157 13.80 14.22 54.06
C ILE A 157 14.05 12.86 53.38
N GLY A 158 14.74 11.94 54.05
CA GLY A 158 14.95 10.59 53.54
C GLY A 158 13.64 9.82 53.31
N ARG A 159 12.68 9.98 54.21
CA ARG A 159 11.35 9.35 54.11
C ARG A 159 10.52 9.97 52.99
N GLN A 160 10.52 11.29 52.84
CA GLN A 160 9.83 12.00 51.76
C GLN A 160 10.41 11.63 50.39
N LYS A 161 11.74 11.58 50.29
CA LYS A 161 12.45 11.13 49.08
C LYS A 161 12.10 9.68 48.72
N TRP A 162 12.04 8.78 49.71
CA TRP A 162 11.60 7.40 49.50
C TRP A 162 10.16 7.28 49.00
N ILE A 163 9.24 8.04 49.59
CA ILE A 163 7.82 8.08 49.17
C ILE A 163 7.70 8.56 47.72
N SER A 164 8.50 9.57 47.34
CA SER A 164 8.55 10.10 45.97
C SER A 164 9.18 9.11 44.97
N LEU A 165 10.22 8.36 45.34
CA LEU A 165 10.93 7.43 44.45
C LEU A 165 10.19 6.08 44.26
N ARG A 166 9.44 5.63 45.27
CA ARG A 166 8.73 4.34 45.24
C ARG A 166 7.82 4.13 44.02
N PRO A 167 6.93 5.08 43.64
CA PRO A 167 6.10 4.91 42.44
C PRO A 167 6.94 4.87 41.16
N THR A 168 8.01 5.65 41.08
CA THR A 168 8.93 5.66 39.92
C THR A 168 9.62 4.32 39.72
N VAL A 169 10.12 3.70 40.80
CA VAL A 169 10.75 2.37 40.73
C VAL A 169 9.74 1.29 40.33
N LYS A 170 8.53 1.29 40.91
CA LYS A 170 7.46 0.37 40.52
C LYS A 170 6.97 0.56 39.08
N SER A 171 6.99 1.79 38.58
CA SER A 171 6.66 2.10 37.19
C SER A 171 7.73 1.54 36.26
N ARG A 172 9.01 1.76 36.60
CA ARG A 172 10.15 1.25 35.86
C ARG A 172 10.16 -0.29 35.77
N GLU A 173 9.93 -1.00 36.89
CA GLU A 173 9.84 -2.47 36.88
C GLU A 173 8.71 -2.99 35.98
N ARG A 174 7.56 -2.30 35.95
CA ARG A 174 6.45 -2.67 35.03
C ARG A 174 6.84 -2.44 33.58
N ASN A 175 7.48 -1.31 33.28
CA ASN A 175 7.94 -1.00 31.94
C ASN A 175 9.01 -1.99 31.47
N GLU A 176 9.95 -2.39 32.33
CA GLU A 176 10.97 -3.39 32.01
C GLU A 176 10.33 -4.76 31.68
N LYS A 177 9.29 -5.18 32.42
CA LYS A 177 8.53 -6.40 32.09
C LYS A 177 7.77 -6.30 30.77
N LEU A 178 7.18 -5.14 30.47
CA LEU A 178 6.49 -4.90 29.21
C LEU A 178 7.47 -4.94 28.04
N VAL A 179 8.62 -4.26 28.16
CA VAL A 179 9.69 -4.26 27.15
C VAL A 179 10.21 -5.67 26.92
N GLN A 180 10.45 -6.45 27.98
CA GLN A 180 10.87 -7.85 27.83
C GLN A 180 9.82 -8.68 27.08
N GLY A 181 8.55 -8.54 27.44
CA GLY A 181 7.47 -9.26 26.77
C GLY A 181 7.28 -8.87 25.31
N ASP A 182 7.50 -7.59 24.96
CA ASP A 182 7.48 -7.12 23.57
C ASP A 182 8.70 -7.64 22.81
N GLN A 183 9.87 -7.69 23.44
CA GLN A 183 11.09 -8.24 22.82
C GLN A 183 10.95 -9.74 22.52
N ASP A 184 10.43 -10.53 23.46
CA ASP A 184 10.17 -11.95 23.25
C ASP A 184 9.14 -12.19 22.13
N LYS A 185 8.12 -11.32 22.00
CA LYS A 185 7.16 -11.38 20.90
C LYS A 185 7.80 -11.01 19.56
N THR A 186 8.66 -10.00 19.53
CA THR A 186 9.37 -9.63 18.29
C THR A 186 10.27 -10.76 17.80
N GLU A 187 10.98 -11.44 18.71
CA GLU A 187 11.81 -12.60 18.36
C GLU A 187 10.97 -13.77 17.81
N GLN A 188 9.80 -14.04 18.41
CA GLN A 188 8.87 -15.05 17.89
C GLN A 188 8.34 -14.70 16.50
N LEU A 189 8.02 -13.42 16.28
CA LEU A 189 7.54 -12.94 14.98
C LEU A 189 8.63 -13.05 13.91
N GLU A 190 9.86 -12.68 14.24
CA GLU A 190 11.02 -12.85 13.35
C GLU A 190 11.24 -14.33 13.00
N HIS A 191 11.15 -15.24 13.97
CA HIS A 191 11.25 -16.68 13.71
C HIS A 191 10.18 -17.14 12.71
N LEU A 192 8.91 -16.78 12.95
CA LEU A 192 7.80 -17.11 12.05
C LEU A 192 8.01 -16.57 10.62
N PHE A 193 8.47 -15.32 10.48
CA PHE A 193 8.80 -14.75 9.17
C PHE A 193 9.94 -15.51 8.48
N THR A 194 10.97 -15.94 9.22
CA THR A 194 12.06 -16.73 8.61
C THR A 194 11.60 -18.11 8.16
N GLU A 195 10.67 -18.73 8.88
CA GLU A 195 10.08 -20.02 8.52
C GLU A 195 9.18 -19.89 7.28
N GLN A 196 8.29 -18.89 7.28
CA GLN A 196 7.46 -18.57 6.12
C GLN A 196 8.30 -18.32 4.86
N ARG A 197 9.42 -17.60 4.98
CA ARG A 197 10.33 -17.34 3.87
C ARG A 197 11.04 -18.61 3.35
N LYS A 198 11.30 -19.59 4.22
CA LYS A 198 11.84 -20.89 3.80
C LYS A 198 10.80 -21.69 3.03
N ASP A 199 9.55 -21.67 3.50
CA ASP A 199 8.45 -22.37 2.85
C ASP A 199 8.13 -21.75 1.48
N GLU A 200 8.12 -20.43 1.37
CA GLU A 200 7.95 -19.72 0.10
C GLU A 200 9.03 -20.12 -0.92
N LYS A 201 10.29 -20.14 -0.52
CA LYS A 201 11.40 -20.61 -1.37
C LYS A 201 11.32 -22.09 -1.72
N LYS A 202 10.70 -22.91 -0.88
CA LYS A 202 10.49 -24.34 -1.17
C LYS A 202 9.37 -24.49 -2.20
N LEU A 203 8.27 -23.75 -2.03
CA LEU A 203 7.15 -23.73 -2.95
C LEU A 203 7.58 -23.23 -4.34
N GLU A 204 8.36 -22.15 -4.40
CA GLU A 204 8.88 -21.59 -5.65
C GLU A 204 9.73 -22.61 -6.42
N ARG A 205 10.62 -23.34 -5.73
CA ARG A 205 11.39 -24.42 -6.34
C ARG A 205 10.51 -25.54 -6.89
N THR A 206 9.50 -25.98 -6.14
CA THR A 206 8.56 -27.01 -6.60
C THR A 206 7.76 -26.56 -7.81
N VAL A 207 7.33 -25.30 -7.85
CA VAL A 207 6.62 -24.73 -9.02
C VAL A 207 7.52 -24.71 -10.25
N GLU A 208 8.78 -24.30 -10.11
CA GLU A 208 9.72 -24.28 -11.23
C GLU A 208 10.04 -25.69 -11.75
N GLU A 209 10.23 -26.67 -10.85
CA GLU A 209 10.40 -28.08 -11.21
C GLU A 209 9.16 -28.63 -11.97
N MET A 210 7.95 -28.34 -11.48
CA MET A 210 6.72 -28.75 -12.16
C MET A 210 6.59 -28.12 -13.55
N LYS A 211 6.94 -26.85 -13.70
CA LYS A 211 6.92 -26.14 -14.98
C LYS A 211 7.92 -26.74 -15.98
N GLN A 212 9.13 -27.08 -15.53
CA GLN A 212 10.11 -27.78 -16.37
C GLN A 212 9.61 -29.18 -16.79
N ASN A 213 9.02 -29.93 -15.88
CA ASN A 213 8.43 -31.23 -16.19
C ASN A 213 7.25 -31.12 -17.17
N GLU A 214 6.40 -30.11 -17.02
CA GLU A 214 5.29 -29.86 -17.94
C GLU A 214 5.79 -29.49 -19.35
N THR A 215 6.78 -28.60 -19.45
CA THR A 215 7.35 -28.23 -20.76
C THR A 215 8.04 -29.40 -21.46
N THR A 216 8.72 -30.28 -20.72
CA THR A 216 9.33 -31.49 -21.29
C THR A 216 8.29 -32.54 -21.69
N ALA A 217 7.24 -32.72 -20.89
CA ALA A 217 6.11 -33.58 -21.24
C ALA A 217 5.38 -33.09 -22.50
N MET A 218 5.14 -31.78 -22.62
CA MET A 218 4.52 -31.17 -23.81
C MET A 218 5.37 -31.35 -25.07
N LYS A 219 6.71 -31.16 -24.98
CA LYS A 219 7.62 -31.43 -26.10
C LYS A 219 7.56 -32.89 -26.54
N LYS A 220 7.61 -33.82 -25.58
CA LYS A 220 7.53 -35.26 -25.86
C LYS A 220 6.19 -35.64 -26.49
N GLN A 221 5.09 -35.04 -26.02
CA GLN A 221 3.77 -35.26 -26.61
C GLN A 221 3.69 -34.75 -28.05
N GLN A 222 4.30 -33.60 -28.34
CA GLN A 222 4.39 -33.08 -29.71
C GLN A 222 5.21 -34.00 -30.62
N GLU A 223 6.37 -34.46 -30.17
CA GLU A 223 7.21 -35.41 -30.92
C GLU A 223 6.47 -36.71 -31.25
N LEU A 224 5.75 -37.27 -30.27
CA LEU A 224 4.94 -38.47 -30.47
C LEU A 224 3.77 -38.23 -31.45
N MET A 225 3.20 -37.02 -31.45
CA MET A 225 2.13 -36.64 -32.40
C MET A 225 2.68 -36.57 -33.83
N ASP A 226 3.86 -35.97 -34.00
CA ASP A 226 4.54 -35.86 -35.29
C ASP A 226 4.95 -37.25 -35.80
N GLU A 227 5.51 -38.10 -34.95
CA GLU A 227 5.86 -39.50 -35.29
C GLU A 227 4.62 -40.29 -35.70
N ASN A 228 3.48 -40.14 -34.98
CA ASN A 228 2.22 -40.76 -35.37
C ASN A 228 1.73 -40.29 -36.75
N PHE A 229 1.87 -39.00 -37.05
CA PHE A 229 1.52 -38.45 -38.34
C PHE A 229 2.39 -39.03 -39.46
N HIS A 230 3.71 -39.11 -39.23
CA HIS A 230 4.65 -39.75 -40.15
C HIS A 230 4.32 -41.23 -40.39
N LEU A 231 4.03 -41.99 -39.33
CA LEU A 231 3.65 -43.40 -39.43
C LEU A 231 2.35 -43.59 -40.22
N ARG A 232 1.34 -42.74 -40.01
CA ARG A 232 0.10 -42.74 -40.81
C ARG A 232 0.37 -42.46 -42.29
N ARG A 233 1.28 -41.53 -42.60
CA ARG A 233 1.67 -41.23 -43.98
C ARG A 233 2.40 -42.40 -44.64
N LEU A 234 3.35 -43.02 -43.94
CA LEU A 234 4.05 -44.22 -44.44
C LEU A 234 3.09 -45.39 -44.67
N SER A 235 2.13 -45.60 -43.77
CA SER A 235 1.08 -46.62 -43.93
C SER A 235 0.24 -46.39 -45.20
N LYS A 236 -0.19 -45.14 -45.45
CA LYS A 236 -0.90 -44.79 -46.69
C LYS A 236 -0.04 -45.03 -47.94
N ASN A 237 1.22 -44.60 -47.92
CA ASN A 237 2.15 -44.81 -49.04
C ASN A 237 2.37 -46.30 -49.32
N LYS A 238 2.47 -47.13 -48.28
CA LYS A 238 2.57 -48.58 -48.43
C LYS A 238 1.37 -49.18 -49.17
N ILE A 239 0.15 -48.74 -48.85
CA ILE A 239 -1.07 -49.17 -49.55
C ILE A 239 -1.01 -48.74 -51.02
N ILE A 240 -0.61 -47.49 -51.30
CA ILE A 240 -0.50 -46.98 -52.67
C ILE A 240 0.52 -47.79 -53.48
N CYS A 241 1.71 -48.06 -52.92
CA CYS A 241 2.73 -48.87 -53.59
C CYS A 241 2.21 -50.28 -53.92
N ASN A 242 1.45 -50.91 -53.02
CA ASN A 242 0.86 -52.22 -53.28
C ASN A 242 -0.15 -52.17 -54.44
N ILE A 243 -0.99 -51.12 -54.50
CA ILE A 243 -1.95 -50.94 -55.60
C ILE A 243 -1.21 -50.72 -56.93
N LEU A 244 -0.19 -49.86 -56.94
CA LEU A 244 0.62 -49.61 -58.13
C LEU A 244 1.36 -50.85 -58.62
N GLN A 245 1.80 -51.72 -57.70
CA GLN A 245 2.44 -52.99 -58.05
C GLN A 245 1.46 -53.94 -58.76
N ILE A 246 0.24 -54.09 -58.23
CA ILE A 246 -0.81 -54.89 -58.87
C ILE A 246 -1.13 -54.35 -60.27
N GLU A 247 -1.26 -53.02 -60.38
CA GLU A 247 -1.57 -52.37 -61.67
C GLU A 247 -0.42 -52.52 -62.68
N LYS A 248 0.83 -52.46 -62.23
CA LYS A 248 2.01 -52.72 -63.05
C LYS A 248 1.98 -54.14 -63.62
N GLU A 249 1.76 -55.15 -62.77
CA GLU A 249 1.67 -56.55 -63.20
C GLU A 249 0.54 -56.77 -64.21
N ARG A 250 -0.61 -56.10 -64.01
CA ARG A 250 -1.73 -56.12 -64.96
C ARG A 250 -1.33 -55.55 -66.33
N LEU A 251 -0.73 -54.35 -66.34
CA LEU A 251 -0.30 -53.67 -67.57
C LEU A 251 0.81 -54.43 -68.30
N GLU A 252 1.75 -55.03 -67.57
CA GLU A 252 2.79 -55.89 -68.14
C GLU A 252 2.18 -57.11 -68.85
N GLY A 253 1.18 -57.77 -68.24
CA GLY A 253 0.45 -58.86 -68.85
C GLY A 253 -0.30 -58.44 -70.14
N GLU A 254 -0.97 -57.29 -70.12
CA GLU A 254 -1.64 -56.73 -71.30
C GLU A 254 -0.65 -56.38 -72.42
N ASN A 255 0.51 -55.81 -72.07
CA ASN A 255 1.56 -55.48 -73.02
C ASN A 255 2.14 -56.74 -73.68
N ASP A 256 2.35 -57.80 -72.92
CA ASP A 256 2.81 -59.08 -73.47
C ASP A 256 1.79 -59.74 -74.41
N LEU A 257 0.49 -59.61 -74.11
CA LEU A 257 -0.58 -60.03 -75.03
C LEU A 257 -0.57 -59.20 -76.33
N LEU A 258 -0.48 -57.87 -76.21
CA LEU A 258 -0.40 -56.97 -77.36
C LEU A 258 0.84 -57.23 -78.22
N LYS A 259 2.01 -57.48 -77.62
CA LYS A 259 3.23 -57.86 -78.34
C LYS A 259 3.03 -59.14 -79.15
N LYS A 260 2.45 -60.19 -78.55
CA LYS A 260 2.14 -61.44 -79.25
C LYS A 260 1.19 -61.24 -80.42
N GLU A 261 0.15 -60.44 -80.21
CA GLU A 261 -0.82 -60.11 -81.27
C GLU A 261 -0.17 -59.30 -82.39
N ASN A 262 0.67 -58.32 -82.05
CA ASN A 262 1.40 -57.52 -83.02
C ASN A 262 2.34 -58.39 -83.86
N SER A 263 3.10 -59.30 -83.22
CA SER A 263 3.90 -60.31 -83.93
C SER A 263 3.06 -61.19 -84.85
N ARG A 264 1.87 -61.63 -84.40
CA ARG A 264 0.93 -62.42 -85.22
C ARG A 264 0.48 -61.65 -86.47
N LEU A 265 0.14 -60.38 -86.32
CA LEU A 265 -0.27 -59.52 -87.44
C LEU A 265 0.88 -59.24 -88.42
N LEU A 266 2.10 -58.99 -87.92
CA LEU A 266 3.29 -58.81 -88.75
C LEU A 266 3.58 -60.06 -89.61
N SER A 267 3.44 -61.24 -89.02
CA SER A 267 3.58 -62.52 -89.73
C SER A 267 2.53 -62.68 -90.83
N TYR A 268 1.26 -62.34 -90.56
CA TYR A 268 0.18 -62.35 -91.56
C TYR A 268 0.44 -61.39 -92.74
N MET A 269 1.08 -60.25 -92.49
CA MET A 269 1.46 -59.28 -93.52
C MET A 269 2.74 -59.64 -94.29
N GLY A 270 3.39 -60.78 -93.98
CA GLY A 270 4.62 -61.22 -94.65
C GLY A 270 5.85 -60.37 -94.31
N LEU A 271 5.82 -59.63 -93.19
CA LEU A 271 6.90 -58.76 -92.73
C LEU A 271 7.85 -59.45 -91.73
N ASP A 272 7.87 -60.78 -91.71
CA ASP A 272 8.81 -61.57 -90.90
C ASP A 272 10.20 -61.58 -91.57
N PHE A 273 10.93 -60.47 -91.46
CA PHE A 273 12.37 -60.44 -91.67
C PHE A 273 13.05 -59.84 -90.44
N ASN A 274 13.66 -60.73 -89.65
CA ASN A 274 14.74 -60.32 -88.75
C ASN A 274 15.90 -59.77 -89.59
N TYR A 275 16.50 -58.68 -89.08
CA TYR A 275 17.61 -57.86 -89.59
C TYR A 275 17.22 -56.65 -90.47
N LEU A 276 17.15 -55.47 -89.83
CA LEU A 276 18.09 -54.38 -90.09
C LEU A 276 18.16 -53.42 -88.87
N PRO A 277 19.35 -52.93 -88.50
CA PRO A 277 19.61 -52.21 -87.27
C PRO A 277 19.23 -50.75 -87.46
N TYR A 278 18.40 -50.19 -86.58
CA TYR A 278 18.32 -48.73 -86.49
C TYR A 278 19.54 -48.25 -85.70
N GLN A 279 20.68 -48.16 -86.41
CA GLN A 279 21.79 -47.34 -85.96
C GLN A 279 21.35 -45.88 -86.03
N VAL A 280 21.36 -45.23 -84.87
CA VAL A 280 21.35 -43.77 -84.76
C VAL A 280 22.67 -43.28 -85.36
N PRO A 281 22.68 -42.42 -86.40
CA PRO A 281 23.90 -41.76 -86.82
C PRO A 281 24.27 -40.74 -85.75
N THR A 282 25.37 -41.00 -85.04
CA THR A 282 26.20 -39.94 -84.47
C THR A 282 26.82 -39.17 -85.62
N SER A 283 26.46 -37.91 -85.78
CA SER A 283 27.22 -36.93 -86.56
C SER A 283 27.28 -35.65 -85.74
N ASP A 284 28.29 -35.57 -84.87
CA ASP A 284 28.98 -34.31 -84.63
C ASP A 284 29.72 -33.98 -85.93
N GLU A 285 29.34 -32.87 -86.57
CA GLU A 285 30.26 -31.85 -87.09
C GLU A 285 29.45 -30.79 -87.86
N GLY A 286 29.65 -29.52 -87.49
CA GLY A 286 29.79 -28.46 -88.48
C GLY A 286 28.54 -27.71 -88.95
N ASP A 287 28.15 -26.74 -88.13
CA ASP A 287 28.11 -25.32 -88.54
C ASP A 287 27.04 -24.81 -89.54
N THR A 288 26.33 -23.78 -89.04
CA THR A 288 25.65 -22.68 -89.75
C THR A 288 24.73 -22.96 -90.94
N GLY A 289 23.43 -22.76 -90.72
CA GLY A 289 22.47 -22.50 -91.79
C GLY A 289 21.06 -22.28 -91.27
N GLN A 290 20.68 -21.01 -91.06
CA GLN A 290 19.32 -20.59 -90.76
C GLN A 290 18.32 -21.13 -91.79
N ASN A 291 17.25 -21.80 -91.33
CA ASN A 291 15.91 -21.66 -91.92
C ASN A 291 14.83 -22.38 -91.07
N PRO A 292 13.55 -22.01 -91.22
CA PRO A 292 12.77 -21.48 -90.11
C PRO A 292 11.87 -22.54 -89.50
N GLY A 293 11.88 -22.62 -88.17
CA GLY A 293 10.92 -23.44 -87.42
C GLY A 293 9.50 -22.95 -87.67
N LEU A 294 8.66 -23.85 -88.17
CA LEU A 294 7.21 -23.74 -88.18
C LEU A 294 6.72 -23.62 -86.73
N VAL A 295 6.51 -22.39 -86.27
CA VAL A 295 5.87 -22.10 -85.00
C VAL A 295 4.37 -22.22 -85.20
N TYR A 296 3.76 -23.24 -84.58
CA TYR A 296 2.32 -23.30 -84.42
C TYR A 296 1.92 -22.21 -83.41
N GLY A 297 1.49 -21.05 -83.92
CA GLY A 297 1.06 -19.91 -83.10
C GLY A 297 -0.31 -20.16 -82.47
N ASN A 298 -0.38 -20.07 -81.15
CA ASN A 298 -1.64 -19.96 -80.41
C ASN A 298 -2.30 -18.60 -80.72
N PRO A 299 -3.56 -18.52 -81.21
CA PRO A 299 -4.18 -17.29 -81.69
C PRO A 299 -4.57 -16.25 -80.63
N TYR A 300 -4.19 -16.43 -79.36
CA TYR A 300 -4.61 -15.55 -78.26
C TYR A 300 -3.45 -14.84 -77.55
N SER A 301 -2.33 -14.60 -78.26
CA SER A 301 -1.13 -14.03 -77.64
C SER A 301 -1.11 -12.50 -77.56
N ASP A 302 -2.07 -11.81 -78.19
CA ASP A 302 -2.14 -10.33 -78.21
C ASP A 302 -3.37 -9.77 -77.49
N ILE A 303 -3.50 -10.07 -76.20
CA ILE A 303 -4.27 -9.21 -75.28
C ILE A 303 -3.37 -8.89 -74.09
N GLN A 304 -2.61 -7.81 -74.22
CA GLN A 304 -1.99 -7.15 -73.07
C GLN A 304 -3.06 -6.49 -72.20
N GLU A 305 -3.03 -6.86 -70.92
CA GLU A 305 -3.26 -6.05 -69.73
C GLU A 305 -4.31 -4.92 -69.81
N SER A 306 -5.48 -5.20 -69.27
CA SER A 306 -6.21 -4.21 -68.46
C SER A 306 -6.70 -4.88 -67.19
N SER A 307 -5.92 -4.71 -66.13
CA SER A 307 -6.22 -5.12 -64.77
C SER A 307 -7.58 -4.56 -64.34
N SER A 308 -8.54 -5.45 -64.07
CA SER A 308 -9.82 -5.10 -63.47
C SER A 308 -9.77 -5.39 -61.96
N PRO A 309 -9.89 -4.40 -61.07
CA PRO A 309 -10.15 -4.67 -59.66
C PRO A 309 -11.66 -4.67 -59.41
N SER A 310 -12.18 -5.76 -58.85
CA SER A 310 -13.51 -5.81 -58.22
C SER A 310 -13.36 -5.73 -56.68
N PRO A 311 -14.41 -5.50 -55.89
CA PRO A 311 -14.60 -4.30 -55.08
C PRO A 311 -14.38 -4.54 -53.58
N LEU A 312 -13.70 -3.61 -52.89
CA LEU A 312 -13.80 -3.47 -51.44
C LEU A 312 -13.94 -1.99 -51.08
N SER A 313 -15.01 -1.66 -50.35
CA SER A 313 -15.35 -0.32 -49.92
C SER A 313 -14.27 0.29 -49.04
N ILE A 314 -13.61 1.35 -49.52
CA ILE A 314 -12.78 2.23 -48.70
C ILE A 314 -13.48 3.59 -48.60
N LYS A 315 -13.85 3.95 -47.37
CA LYS A 315 -14.38 5.27 -47.00
C LYS A 315 -13.28 6.31 -47.18
N LYS A 316 -13.64 7.46 -47.77
CA LYS A 316 -12.79 8.66 -47.93
C LYS A 316 -12.24 9.15 -46.58
N CYS A 317 -10.94 9.46 -46.55
CA CYS A 317 -10.29 10.23 -45.49
C CYS A 317 -10.60 11.74 -45.67
N LEU A 318 -10.93 12.44 -44.59
CA LEU A 318 -11.47 13.80 -44.60
C LEU A 318 -10.43 14.92 -44.44
N ILE A 319 -9.11 14.64 -44.54
CA ILE A 319 -8.09 15.60 -44.09
C ILE A 319 -6.90 15.86 -45.07
N CYS A 320 -6.68 15.10 -46.15
CA CYS A 320 -5.56 15.38 -47.07
C CYS A 320 -5.99 15.52 -48.54
N LYS A 321 -5.59 16.64 -49.18
CA LYS A 321 -5.57 16.82 -50.63
C LYS A 321 -4.12 16.77 -51.10
N ALA A 322 -3.67 15.64 -51.62
CA ALA A 322 -2.60 15.50 -52.61
C ALA A 322 -2.53 14.03 -53.03
N ASP A 323 -2.41 13.80 -54.32
CA ASP A 323 -2.23 12.48 -54.93
C ASP A 323 -0.78 12.05 -54.72
N ASP A 324 -0.53 11.13 -53.80
CA ASP A 324 0.63 10.24 -53.87
C ASP A 324 0.45 9.00 -52.98
N ILE A 325 0.94 7.88 -53.50
CA ILE A 325 0.84 6.54 -52.94
C ILE A 325 1.70 6.47 -51.66
N CYS A 326 1.09 6.13 -50.52
CA CYS A 326 1.80 5.95 -49.25
C CYS A 326 1.55 4.54 -48.70
N ASP A 327 2.64 3.85 -48.36
CA ASP A 327 2.71 2.49 -47.84
C ASP A 327 1.85 2.26 -46.57
N HIS A 328 0.99 1.24 -46.63
CA HIS A 328 0.06 0.83 -45.56
C HIS A 328 0.72 0.18 -44.32
N THR A 329 2.05 0.24 -44.19
CA THR A 329 2.78 -0.43 -43.12
C THR A 329 3.16 0.49 -41.95
N LEU A 330 3.03 1.82 -42.11
CA LEU A 330 3.36 2.79 -41.05
C LEU A 330 2.14 3.20 -40.19
N GLU A 331 0.92 3.05 -40.71
CA GLU A 331 -0.30 3.47 -40.00
C GLU A 331 -0.63 2.60 -38.78
N GLN A 332 -0.32 1.29 -38.79
CA GLN A 332 -0.61 0.42 -37.65
C GLN A 332 0.26 0.73 -36.42
N GLN A 333 1.46 1.29 -36.62
CA GLN A 333 2.37 1.64 -35.52
C GLN A 333 2.18 3.08 -35.02
N GLN A 334 1.69 4.00 -35.87
CA GLN A 334 1.38 5.38 -35.46
C GLN A 334 -0.03 5.55 -34.87
N MET A 335 -1.02 4.71 -35.23
CA MET A 335 -2.35 4.79 -34.61
C MET A 335 -2.36 4.42 -33.13
N GLN A 336 -1.45 3.56 -32.67
CA GLN A 336 -1.33 3.18 -31.26
C GLN A 336 -0.76 4.31 -30.37
N ALA A 337 -0.20 5.36 -30.97
CA ALA A 337 0.40 6.49 -30.24
C ALA A 337 -0.56 7.66 -29.99
N LEU A 338 -1.77 7.65 -30.58
CA LEU A 338 -2.67 8.81 -30.59
C LEU A 338 -4.10 8.51 -30.09
N CYS A 339 -4.34 7.33 -29.51
CA CYS A 339 -5.63 6.99 -28.89
C CYS A 339 -5.47 6.15 -27.62
N TRP A 340 -6.38 6.36 -26.68
CA TRP A 340 -6.46 5.62 -25.41
C TRP A 340 -7.60 4.61 -25.53
N ASN A 341 -7.32 3.35 -25.19
CA ASN A 341 -8.32 2.29 -25.21
C ASN A 341 -8.74 1.95 -23.78
N CYS A 342 -10.03 2.02 -23.49
CA CYS A 342 -10.56 1.61 -22.19
C CYS A 342 -10.47 0.07 -22.06
N PRO A 343 -9.72 -0.47 -21.08
CA PRO A 343 -9.57 -1.93 -20.93
C PRO A 343 -10.84 -2.63 -20.43
N ILE A 344 -11.83 -1.85 -19.94
CA ILE A 344 -13.07 -2.38 -19.37
C ILE A 344 -14.15 -2.56 -20.43
N CYS A 345 -14.29 -1.60 -21.37
CA CYS A 345 -15.36 -1.64 -22.38
C CYS A 345 -14.89 -1.57 -23.84
N GLY A 346 -13.58 -1.44 -24.09
CA GLY A 346 -13.00 -1.44 -25.44
C GLY A 346 -13.27 -0.16 -26.25
N LYS A 347 -13.81 0.91 -25.64
CA LYS A 347 -13.99 2.20 -26.31
C LYS A 347 -12.66 2.90 -26.54
N ILE A 348 -12.53 3.51 -27.73
CA ILE A 348 -11.32 4.20 -28.21
C ILE A 348 -11.54 5.71 -28.08
N PHE A 349 -10.63 6.40 -27.40
CA PHE A 349 -10.67 7.84 -27.18
C PHE A 349 -9.48 8.53 -27.86
N PRO A 350 -9.66 9.70 -28.50
CA PRO A 350 -8.55 10.45 -29.09
C PRO A 350 -7.57 10.96 -28.02
N ALA A 351 -6.27 10.99 -28.29
CA ALA A 351 -5.24 11.43 -27.31
C ALA A 351 -5.39 12.88 -26.83
N ARG A 352 -6.13 13.72 -27.57
CA ARG A 352 -6.47 15.10 -27.20
C ARG A 352 -7.54 15.21 -26.10
N GLU A 353 -8.22 14.12 -25.76
CA GLU A 353 -9.37 14.08 -24.86
C GLU A 353 -9.06 13.27 -23.58
N LYS A 354 -7.86 13.48 -23.00
CA LYS A 354 -7.38 12.76 -21.81
C LYS A 354 -8.35 12.83 -20.62
N GLN A 355 -8.93 14.01 -20.36
CA GLN A 355 -9.86 14.21 -19.25
C GLN A 355 -11.10 13.30 -19.34
N ILE A 356 -11.63 13.12 -20.56
CA ILE A 356 -12.84 12.32 -20.82
C ILE A 356 -12.53 10.82 -20.67
N PHE A 357 -11.31 10.40 -20.98
CA PHE A 357 -10.85 9.04 -20.76
C PHE A 357 -10.72 8.72 -19.26
N GLU A 358 -10.13 9.62 -18.46
CA GLU A 358 -9.98 9.41 -17.01
C GLU A 358 -11.36 9.33 -16.32
N ASP A 359 -12.30 10.24 -16.63
CA ASP A 359 -13.68 10.20 -16.13
C ASP A 359 -14.49 8.98 -16.61
N HIS A 360 -13.99 8.25 -17.60
CA HIS A 360 -14.63 7.06 -18.14
C HIS A 360 -14.08 5.76 -17.53
N VAL A 361 -12.83 5.77 -17.05
CA VAL A 361 -12.15 4.62 -16.45
C VAL A 361 -12.34 4.59 -14.93
N PHE A 362 -12.44 5.76 -14.30
CA PHE A 362 -12.81 5.96 -12.89
C PHE A 362 -14.30 6.27 -12.75
#